data_AF-A0A256Z2D5-F1
#
_entry.id   AF-A0A256Z2D5-F1
#
_cell.length_a   1.000
_cell.length_b   1.000
_cell.length_c   1.000
_cell.angle_alpha   90.00
_cell.angle_beta   90.00
_cell.angle_gamma   90.00
#
_symmetry.space_group_name_H-M   'P 1'
#
loop_
_entity.id
_entity.type
_entity.pdbx_description
1 polymer ?
#
loop_
_entity_poly.entity_id
_entity_poly.type
_entity_poly.pdbx_seq_one_letter_code
_entity_poly.pdbx_strand_id
1 'polypeptide(L)'
;MPLIIVFHFTEKGKLPKLSKEQLAEIRKKFLEVLKDYPDVTFYGTWVNEEGMGICWWEAPSAEVVKEIVKKVLGQPPVDPVIEVKKVL
;
A
#
# COMPACT_ATOMS: atom_id res chain seq x y z
N MET A 1 13.59 3.63 9.88
CA MET A 1 12.53 4.08 8.95
C MET A 1 11.24 4.27 9.73
N PRO A 2 10.42 5.28 9.45
CA PRO A 2 9.02 5.31 9.90
C PRO A 2 8.22 4.10 9.38
N LEU A 3 7.28 3.63 10.19
CA LEU A 3 6.33 2.59 9.81
C LEU A 3 5.05 3.27 9.31
N ILE A 4 4.58 2.87 8.14
CA ILE A 4 3.47 3.52 7.46
C ILE A 4 2.38 2.49 7.16
N ILE A 5 1.16 2.87 7.53
CA ILE A 5 -0.04 2.08 7.31
C ILE A 5 -0.91 2.80 6.29
N VAL A 6 -1.24 2.10 5.20
CA VAL A 6 -2.33 2.47 4.30
C VAL A 6 -3.55 1.68 4.73
N PHE A 7 -4.65 2.36 5.02
CA PHE A 7 -5.88 1.69 5.37
C PHE A 7 -6.73 1.31 4.14
N HIS A 8 -7.58 0.31 4.32
CA HIS A 8 -8.64 -0.08 3.39
C HIS A 8 -9.89 -0.40 4.23
N PHE A 9 -10.80 0.53 4.43
CA PHE A 9 -12.03 0.32 5.20
C PHE A 9 -13.26 1.08 4.67
N THR A 10 -13.10 2.17 3.92
CA THR A 10 -14.28 2.82 3.29
C THR A 10 -14.72 2.04 2.06
N GLU A 11 -15.98 2.21 1.65
CA GLU A 11 -16.53 1.54 0.46
C GLU A 11 -15.69 1.77 -0.81
N LYS A 12 -15.02 2.91 -0.93
CA LYS A 12 -14.13 3.22 -2.07
C LYS A 12 -12.67 2.84 -1.82
N GLY A 13 -12.30 2.56 -0.57
CA GLY A 13 -10.93 2.20 -0.18
C GLY A 13 -10.70 0.70 0.00
N LYS A 14 -11.76 -0.10 0.21
CA LYS A 14 -11.70 -1.57 0.23
C LYS A 14 -11.02 -2.10 -1.03
N LEU A 15 -10.17 -3.10 -0.86
CA LEU A 15 -9.53 -3.78 -1.98
C LEU A 15 -10.60 -4.58 -2.74
N PRO A 16 -10.80 -4.35 -4.06
CA PRO A 16 -11.73 -5.15 -4.83
C PRO A 16 -11.29 -6.60 -4.90
N LYS A 17 -12.22 -7.52 -5.16
CA LYS A 17 -11.87 -8.92 -5.45
C LYS A 17 -11.10 -8.96 -6.77
N LEU A 18 -9.81 -9.32 -6.69
CA LEU A 18 -8.90 -9.42 -7.82
C LEU A 18 -8.55 -10.89 -8.09
N SER A 19 -8.39 -11.23 -9.36
CA SER A 19 -7.86 -12.54 -9.76
C SER A 19 -6.37 -12.65 -9.41
N LYS A 20 -5.83 -13.88 -9.44
CA LYS A 20 -4.40 -14.11 -9.19
C LYS A 20 -3.53 -13.40 -10.23
N GLU A 21 -3.99 -13.33 -11.48
CA GLU A 21 -3.30 -12.68 -12.59
C GLU A 21 -3.26 -11.16 -12.38
N GLN A 22 -4.38 -10.56 -11.96
CA GLN A 22 -4.44 -9.13 -11.63
C GLN A 22 -3.51 -8.78 -10.47
N LEU A 23 -3.49 -9.59 -9.41
CA LEU A 23 -2.57 -9.41 -8.28
C LEU A 23 -1.11 -9.55 -8.70
N ALA A 24 -0.79 -10.51 -9.58
CA ALA A 24 0.56 -10.69 -10.10
C ALA A 24 1.03 -9.49 -10.93
N GLU A 25 0.14 -8.92 -11.75
CA GLU A 25 0.44 -7.72 -12.53
C GLU A 25 0.71 -6.51 -11.63
N ILE A 26 -0.15 -6.28 -10.62
CA ILE A 26 0.03 -5.20 -9.64
C ILE A 26 1.35 -5.38 -8.89
N ARG A 27 1.67 -6.60 -8.45
CA ARG A 27 2.93 -6.92 -7.79
C ARG A 27 4.13 -6.58 -8.68
N LYS A 28 4.08 -6.92 -9.97
CA LYS A 28 5.14 -6.59 -10.93
C LYS A 28 5.33 -5.07 -11.06
N LYS A 29 4.24 -4.30 -11.11
CA LYS A 29 4.30 -2.82 -11.16
C LYS A 29 4.93 -2.24 -9.89
N PHE A 30 4.55 -2.73 -8.70
CA PHE A 30 5.20 -2.32 -7.46
C PHE A 30 6.70 -2.64 -7.46
N LEU A 31 7.09 -3.84 -7.87
CA LEU A 31 8.51 -4.22 -7.94
C LEU A 31 9.32 -3.33 -8.89
N GLU A 32 8.73 -2.89 -10.00
CA GLU A 32 9.40 -1.97 -10.92
C GLU A 32 9.57 -0.59 -10.29
N VAL A 33 8.48 0.00 -9.78
CA VAL A 33 8.51 1.34 -9.18
C VAL A 33 9.44 1.38 -7.97
N LEU A 34 9.46 0.34 -7.12
CA LEU A 34 10.27 0.29 -5.92
C LEU A 34 11.79 0.27 -6.17
N LYS A 35 12.25 -0.02 -7.40
CA LYS A 35 13.68 0.13 -7.75
C LYS A 35 14.17 1.57 -7.58
N ASP A 36 13.28 2.55 -7.76
CA ASP A 36 13.59 3.97 -7.61
C ASP A 36 13.51 4.45 -6.15
N TYR A 37 13.11 3.57 -5.21
CA TYR A 37 12.92 3.88 -3.78
C TYR A 37 13.68 2.87 -2.90
N PRO A 38 15.02 2.92 -2.88
CA PRO A 38 15.86 1.94 -2.18
C PRO A 38 15.68 1.96 -0.64
N ASP A 39 15.10 3.03 -0.11
CA ASP A 39 14.76 3.24 1.30
C ASP A 39 13.31 2.91 1.64
N VAL A 40 12.57 2.25 0.72
CA VAL A 40 11.20 1.82 0.95
C VAL A 40 11.11 0.29 0.97
N THR A 41 10.49 -0.24 2.02
CA THR A 41 10.14 -1.67 2.11
C THR A 41 8.63 -1.81 2.12
N PHE A 42 8.10 -2.58 1.18
CA PHE A 42 6.71 -3.03 1.16
C PHE A 42 6.60 -4.42 1.76
N TYR A 43 5.98 -4.55 2.95
CA TYR A 43 5.81 -5.86 3.59
C TYR A 43 4.66 -6.66 3.00
N GLY A 44 3.63 -5.97 2.51
CA GLY A 44 2.49 -6.61 1.89
C GLY A 44 1.17 -5.91 2.17
N THR A 45 0.11 -6.57 1.72
CA THR A 45 -1.28 -6.20 1.91
C THR A 45 -2.00 -7.36 2.58
N TRP A 46 -2.73 -7.08 3.66
CA TRP A 46 -3.57 -8.05 4.36
C TRP A 46 -4.99 -7.51 4.37
N VAL A 47 -5.94 -8.32 3.91
CA VAL A 47 -7.36 -7.99 3.88
C VAL A 47 -8.20 -9.14 4.40
N ASN A 48 -9.39 -8.84 4.92
CA ASN A 48 -10.43 -9.81 5.20
C ASN A 48 -11.23 -10.14 3.91
N GLU A 49 -12.27 -10.97 4.04
CA GLU A 49 -13.10 -11.42 2.91
C GLU A 49 -13.88 -10.28 2.21
N GLU A 50 -14.07 -9.15 2.90
CA GLU A 50 -14.74 -7.95 2.40
C GLU A 50 -13.78 -6.96 1.74
N GLY A 51 -12.47 -7.27 1.70
CA GLY A 51 -11.44 -6.38 1.16
C GLY A 51 -11.01 -5.27 2.11
N MET A 52 -11.45 -5.30 3.39
CA MET A 52 -10.96 -4.38 4.40
C MET A 52 -9.62 -4.84 4.96
N GLY A 53 -8.71 -3.91 5.24
CA GLY A 53 -7.42 -4.24 5.82
C GLY A 53 -6.40 -3.13 5.71
N ILE A 54 -5.14 -3.52 5.55
CA ILE A 54 -4.01 -2.61 5.55
C ILE A 54 -2.94 -2.99 4.52
N CYS A 55 -2.21 -1.98 4.03
CA CYS A 55 -0.86 -2.19 3.52
C CYS A 55 0.16 -1.70 4.55
N TRP A 56 1.21 -2.49 4.75
CA TRP A 56 2.28 -2.20 5.70
C TRP A 56 3.58 -1.88 4.97
N TRP A 57 4.14 -0.73 5.29
CA TRP A 57 5.36 -0.19 4.70
C TRP A 57 6.36 0.27 5.77
N GLU A 58 7.64 0.23 5.42
CA GLU A 58 8.66 1.13 5.96
C GLU A 58 9.04 2.12 4.85
N ALA A 59 8.97 3.42 5.13
CA ALA A 59 9.28 4.47 4.14
C ALA A 59 9.61 5.81 4.84
N PRO A 60 10.26 6.77 4.15
CA PRO A 60 10.61 8.07 4.74
C PRO A 60 9.42 8.91 5.22
N SER A 61 8.27 8.82 4.54
CA SER A 61 7.05 9.55 4.92
C SER A 61 5.80 8.97 4.26
N ALA A 62 4.62 9.34 4.79
CA ALA A 62 3.34 8.91 4.23
C ALA A 62 3.14 9.43 2.80
N GLU A 63 3.71 10.58 2.47
CA GLU A 63 3.64 11.17 1.13
C GLU A 63 4.41 10.33 0.09
N VAL A 64 5.56 9.76 0.47
CA VAL A 64 6.30 8.83 -0.40
C VAL A 64 5.45 7.60 -0.74
N VAL A 65 4.76 7.02 0.25
CA VAL A 65 3.87 5.88 0.00
C VAL A 65 2.69 6.27 -0.89
N LYS A 66 2.08 7.45 -0.68
CA LYS A 66 0.99 7.95 -1.55
C LYS A 66 1.47 8.14 -3.00
N GLU A 67 2.69 8.66 -3.19
CA GLU A 67 3.29 8.83 -4.52
C GLU A 67 3.51 7.48 -5.21
N ILE A 68 4.12 6.51 -4.51
CA ILE A 68 4.37 5.16 -5.06
C ILE A 68 3.06 4.50 -5.47
N VAL A 69 2.05 4.51 -4.58
CA VAL A 69 0.74 3.92 -4.89
C VAL A 69 0.10 4.62 -6.10
N LYS A 70 0.18 5.95 -6.18
CA LYS A 70 -0.30 6.71 -7.34
C LYS A 70 0.44 6.35 -8.63
N LYS A 71 1.76 6.14 -8.59
CA LYS A 71 2.53 5.69 -9.76
C LYS A 71 2.11 4.29 -10.22
N VAL A 72 1.83 3.38 -9.29
CA VAL A 72 1.49 1.99 -9.59
C VAL A 72 0.04 1.82 -10.05
N LEU A 73 -0.90 2.49 -9.39
CA LEU A 73 -2.35 2.30 -9.57
C LEU A 73 -3.04 3.46 -10.28
N GLY A 74 -2.32 4.54 -10.60
CA GLY A 74 -2.85 5.75 -11.25
C GLY A 74 -3.55 6.74 -10.30
N GLN A 75 -3.80 6.33 -9.06
CA GLN A 75 -4.46 7.14 -8.04
C GLN A 75 -3.85 6.92 -6.65
N PRO A 76 -3.83 7.94 -5.78
CA PRO A 76 -3.39 7.75 -4.40
C PRO A 76 -4.39 6.86 -3.63
N PRO A 77 -4.01 6.33 -2.45
CA PRO A 77 -4.95 5.68 -1.55
C PRO A 77 -6.14 6.59 -1.23
N VAL A 78 -7.33 6.01 -1.23
CA VAL A 78 -8.57 6.72 -0.86
C VAL A 78 -8.66 6.92 0.64
N ASP A 79 -8.30 5.88 1.37
CA ASP A 79 -8.31 5.87 2.83
C ASP A 79 -7.00 6.43 3.40
N PRO A 80 -6.97 6.76 4.70
CA PRO A 80 -5.81 7.40 5.32
C PRO A 80 -4.52 6.58 5.14
N VAL A 81 -3.43 7.32 4.93
CA VAL A 81 -2.06 6.82 4.99
C VAL A 81 -1.38 7.55 6.14
N ILE A 82 -0.98 6.81 7.16
CA ILE A 82 -0.46 7.40 8.39
C ILE A 82 0.88 6.78 8.77
N GLU A 83 1.74 7.60 9.37
CA GLU A 83 2.87 7.13 10.14
C GLU A 83 2.37 6.63 11.50
N VAL A 84 2.87 5.47 11.95
CA VAL A 84 2.55 4.90 13.24
C VAL A 84 3.80 4.61 14.05
N LYS A 85 3.65 4.53 15.37
CA LYS A 85 4.71 4.19 16.31
C LYS A 85 4.31 2.97 17.11
N LYS A 86 5.25 2.06 17.35
CA LYS A 86 5.04 0.93 18.26
C LYS A 86 4.88 1.47 19.68
N VAL A 87 3.78 1.11 20.33
CA VAL A 87 3.50 1.49 21.74
C VAL A 87 3.67 0.31 22.69
N LEU A 88 3.40 -0.92 22.22
CA LEU A 88 3.52 -2.18 22.94
C LEU A 88 4.29 -3.20 22.10
#